data_AF-A0A318KAL5-F1
#
_entry.id   AF-A0A318KAL5-F1
#
_cell.length_a   1.000
_cell.length_b   1.000
_cell.length_c   1.000
_cell.angle_alpha   90.00
_cell.angle_beta   90.00
_cell.angle_gamma   90.00
#
_symmetry.space_group_name_H-M   'P 1'
#
loop_
_entity.id
_entity.type
_entity.pdbx_description
1 polymer ?
#
loop_
_entity_poly.entity_id
_entity_poly.type
_entity_poly.pdbx_seq_one_letter_code
_entity_poly.pdbx_strand_id
1 'polypeptide(L)'
;MVRRSDGVSDLEEALAAQVVFVEDQADDTWMIGRTPTQTLHVRMGNFPEEDLWSLWLGDGKWMDFTEPPAGWTLELSDDRWPATARPRLPKGEFHE
;
A
#
# COMPACT_ATOMS: atom_id res chain seq x y z
N MET A 1 -11.68 -4.94 -1.23
CA MET A 1 -11.88 -3.91 -2.28
C MET A 1 -11.90 -2.53 -1.63
N VAL A 2 -10.85 -1.76 -1.92
CA VAL A 2 -10.68 -0.38 -1.45
C VAL A 2 -11.68 0.53 -2.14
N ARG A 3 -12.38 1.35 -1.36
CA ARG A 3 -13.33 2.35 -1.84
C ARG A 3 -12.67 3.71 -1.92
N ARG A 4 -13.21 4.59 -2.77
CA ARG A 4 -12.77 5.99 -2.82
C ARG A 4 -12.89 6.73 -1.49
N SER A 5 -13.89 6.37 -0.70
CA SER A 5 -14.13 6.91 0.65
C SER A 5 -13.20 6.36 1.72
N ASP A 6 -12.49 5.26 1.45
CA ASP A 6 -11.49 4.75 2.37
C ASP A 6 -10.27 5.67 2.25
N GLY A 7 -9.68 6.04 3.38
CA GLY A 7 -8.59 7.01 3.40
C GLY A 7 -7.89 7.07 4.75
N VAL A 8 -6.79 7.81 4.77
CA VAL A 8 -5.98 8.00 5.96
C VAL A 8 -6.45 9.26 6.65
N SER A 9 -7.01 9.12 7.86
CA SER A 9 -7.53 10.24 8.64
C SER A 9 -6.44 11.02 9.35
N ASP A 10 -5.37 10.33 9.75
CA ASP A 10 -4.18 10.92 10.37
C ASP A 10 -2.93 10.26 9.77
N LEU A 11 -2.21 11.04 8.94
CA LEU A 11 -1.03 10.54 8.24
C LEU A 11 0.16 10.38 9.18
N GLU A 12 0.34 11.26 10.16
CA GLU A 12 1.45 11.17 11.11
C GLU A 12 1.31 9.92 11.98
N GLU A 13 0.10 9.67 12.47
CA GLU A 13 -0.21 8.44 13.21
C GLU A 13 0.02 7.19 12.35
N ALA A 14 -0.47 7.19 11.10
CA ALA A 14 -0.33 6.05 10.19
C ALA A 14 1.14 5.67 9.96
N LEU A 15 1.99 6.68 9.74
CA LEU A 15 3.43 6.48 9.47
C LEU A 15 4.22 6.07 10.72
N ALA A 16 3.77 6.46 11.90
CA ALA A 16 4.40 6.07 13.18
C ALA A 16 3.90 4.71 13.70
N ALA A 17 2.79 4.19 13.17
CA ALA A 17 2.16 2.98 13.66
C ALA A 17 2.97 1.70 13.39
N GLN A 18 2.82 0.72 14.27
CA GLN A 18 3.23 -0.65 14.01
C GLN A 18 2.08 -1.39 13.32
N VAL A 19 2.30 -1.81 12.08
CA VAL A 19 1.23 -2.36 11.24
C VAL A 19 1.74 -3.56 10.48
N VAL A 20 1.02 -4.68 10.61
CA VAL A 20 1.21 -5.85 9.76
C VAL A 20 0.20 -5.78 8.63
N PHE A 21 0.71 -5.77 7.41
CA PHE A 21 -0.05 -5.75 6.18
C PHE A 21 -0.16 -7.17 5.62
N VAL A 22 -1.40 -7.59 5.35
CA VAL A 22 -1.75 -8.88 4.75
C VAL A 22 -2.55 -8.66 3.47
N GLU A 23 -2.63 -9.64 2.58
CA GLU A 23 -3.44 -9.53 1.37
C GLU A 23 -4.93 -9.28 1.72
N ASP A 24 -5.57 -8.32 1.04
CA ASP A 24 -7.01 -8.11 1.17
C ASP A 24 -7.77 -9.22 0.42
N GLN A 25 -8.46 -10.06 1.18
CA GLN A 25 -9.25 -11.18 0.62
C GLN A 25 -10.38 -10.73 -0.31
N ALA A 26 -10.82 -9.48 -0.20
CA ALA A 26 -11.85 -8.94 -1.08
C ALA A 26 -11.30 -8.26 -2.33
N ASP A 27 -9.98 -8.03 -2.41
CA ASP A 27 -9.29 -7.41 -3.54
C ASP A 27 -7.78 -7.66 -3.41
N ASP A 28 -7.34 -8.70 -4.10
CA ASP A 28 -5.95 -9.19 -4.06
C ASP A 28 -4.93 -8.16 -4.57
N THR A 29 -5.38 -7.03 -5.13
CA THR A 29 -4.52 -5.91 -5.55
C THR A 29 -4.06 -4.99 -4.42
N TRP A 30 -4.57 -5.22 -3.22
CA TRP A 30 -4.23 -4.44 -2.03
C TRP A 30 -3.77 -5.32 -0.87
N MET A 31 -2.86 -4.74 -0.12
CA MET A 31 -2.51 -5.17 1.23
C MET A 31 -3.28 -4.29 2.22
N ILE A 32 -3.88 -4.93 3.22
CA ILE A 32 -4.64 -4.28 4.27
C ILE A 32 -3.91 -4.39 5.60
N GLY A 33 -3.74 -3.25 6.25
CA GLY A 33 -3.19 -3.12 7.60
C GLY A 33 -4.16 -2.35 8.48
N ARG A 34 -4.14 -2.60 9.79
CA ARG A 34 -5.02 -1.90 10.74
C ARG A 34 -4.19 -1.26 11.84
N THR A 35 -4.41 0.03 12.06
CA THR A 35 -4.03 0.70 13.31
C THR A 35 -5.22 0.63 14.29
N PRO A 36 -5.07 1.09 15.54
CA PRO A 36 -6.20 1.21 16.47
C PRO A 36 -7.31 2.15 15.99
N THR A 37 -7.01 3.09 15.09
CA THR A 37 -7.90 4.19 14.70
C THR A 37 -8.35 4.12 13.24
N GLN A 38 -7.58 3.47 12.36
CA GLN A 38 -7.82 3.49 10.92
C GLN A 38 -7.36 2.20 10.22
N THR A 39 -7.93 1.98 9.04
CA THR A 39 -7.51 0.90 8.14
C THR A 39 -6.64 1.51 7.04
N LEU A 40 -5.43 0.99 6.90
CA LEU A 40 -4.48 1.41 5.89
C LEU A 40 -4.54 0.43 4.73
N HIS A 41 -4.53 0.96 3.51
CA HIS A 41 -4.45 0.17 2.29
C HIS A 41 -3.18 0.54 1.55
N VAL A 42 -2.35 -0.47 1.31
CA VAL A 42 -1.08 -0.33 0.63
C VAL A 42 -1.09 -1.23 -0.59
N ARG A 43 -0.54 -0.76 -1.69
CA ARG A 43 -0.20 -1.63 -2.83
C ARG A 43 1.29 -1.67 -3.01
N MET A 44 1.73 -2.72 -3.68
CA MET A 44 3.11 -2.97 -4.05
C MET A 44 3.30 -2.71 -5.55
N GLY A 45 4.42 -2.10 -5.96
CA GLY A 45 4.77 -1.90 -7.38
C GLY A 45 5.52 -3.10 -7.96
N ASN A 46 5.25 -3.52 -9.19
CA ASN A 46 5.92 -4.69 -9.78
C ASN A 46 7.29 -4.33 -10.38
N PHE A 47 8.25 -3.91 -9.53
CA PHE A 47 9.60 -3.57 -9.99
C PHE A 47 10.64 -4.45 -9.30
N PRO A 48 11.41 -5.25 -10.05
CA PRO A 48 12.49 -6.07 -9.48
C PRO A 48 13.66 -5.24 -8.93
N GLU A 49 13.62 -3.91 -9.04
CA GLU A 49 14.70 -2.99 -8.68
C GLU A 49 14.28 -1.88 -7.71
N GLU A 50 12.97 -1.68 -7.48
CA GLU A 50 12.48 -0.63 -6.61
C GLU A 50 11.39 -1.21 -5.69
N ASP A 51 11.75 -1.42 -4.42
CA ASP A 51 10.83 -1.82 -3.34
C ASP A 51 9.81 -0.70 -3.08
N LEU A 52 8.93 -0.45 -4.05
CA LEU A 52 7.99 0.67 -4.04
C LEU A 52 6.65 0.27 -3.41
N TRP A 53 6.22 1.07 -2.45
CA TRP A 53 4.98 0.94 -1.70
C TRP A 53 4.12 2.15 -1.99
N SER A 54 2.83 1.99 -2.28
CA SER A 54 1.91 3.12 -2.36
C SER A 54 0.85 3.00 -1.26
N LEU A 55 0.82 3.95 -0.33
CA LEU A 55 -0.27 4.12 0.62
C LEU A 55 -1.42 4.87 -0.05
N TRP A 56 -2.63 4.30 0.01
CA TRP A 56 -3.84 5.00 -0.40
C TRP A 56 -4.27 6.03 0.64
N LEU A 57 -4.44 7.28 0.22
CA LEU A 57 -4.86 8.39 1.09
C LEU A 57 -6.36 8.69 1.01
N GLY A 58 -7.07 8.12 0.03
CA GLY A 58 -8.45 8.47 -0.29
C GLY A 58 -8.58 9.34 -1.53
N ASP A 59 -9.78 9.37 -2.11
CA ASP A 59 -10.14 10.27 -3.23
C ASP A 59 -9.18 10.24 -4.43
N GLY A 60 -8.63 9.07 -4.79
CA GLY A 60 -7.70 8.97 -5.93
C GLY A 60 -6.26 9.36 -5.61
N LYS A 61 -5.94 9.62 -4.34
CA LYS A 61 -4.61 10.07 -3.91
C LYS A 61 -3.84 8.94 -3.26
N TRP A 62 -2.54 8.98 -3.47
CA TRP A 62 -1.58 7.99 -2.97
C TRP A 62 -0.29 8.69 -2.57
N MET A 63 0.45 8.06 -1.66
CA MET A 63 1.82 8.42 -1.32
C MET A 63 2.73 7.22 -1.57
N ASP A 64 3.76 7.42 -2.38
CA ASP A 64 4.72 6.38 -2.73
C ASP A 64 5.95 6.43 -1.81
N PHE A 65 6.51 5.27 -1.50
CA PHE A 65 7.71 5.10 -0.68
C PHE A 65 8.65 4.12 -1.35
N THR A 66 9.95 4.43 -1.34
CA THR A 66 11.02 3.49 -1.70
C THR A 66 11.42 2.58 -0.55
N GLU A 67 11.14 3.01 0.68
CA GLU A 67 11.34 2.24 1.90
C GLU A 67 10.09 2.45 2.78
N PRO A 68 9.45 1.38 3.27
CA PRO A 68 8.30 1.53 4.14
C PRO A 68 8.69 2.16 5.49
N PRO A 69 7.76 2.81 6.19
CA PRO A 69 7.98 3.23 7.57
C PRO A 69 8.45 2.06 8.45
N ALA A 70 9.38 2.32 9.37
CA ALA A 70 10.07 1.26 10.12
C ALA A 70 9.15 0.34 10.95
N GLY A 71 7.94 0.79 11.31
CA GLY A 71 6.95 0.01 12.03
C GLY A 71 6.09 -0.91 11.15
N TRP A 72 6.24 -0.82 9.82
CA TRP A 72 5.40 -1.56 8.89
C TRP A 72 6.06 -2.89 8.51
N THR A 73 5.26 -3.94 8.44
CA THR A 73 5.71 -5.28 8.03
C THR A 73 4.72 -5.84 7.02
N LEU A 74 5.20 -6.43 5.93
CA LEU A 74 4.38 -7.24 5.03
C LEU A 74 4.51 -8.70 5.41
N GLU A 75 3.38 -9.35 5.60
CA GLU A 75 3.32 -10.80 5.58
C GLU A 75 2.95 -11.25 4.17
N LEU A 76 3.96 -11.59 3.38
CA LEU A 76 3.80 -12.22 2.08
C LEU A 76 3.87 -13.73 2.25
N SER A 77 2.94 -14.42 1.61
CA SER A 77 2.79 -15.87 1.78
C SER A 77 3.98 -16.68 1.21
N ASP A 78 4.86 -16.08 0.38
CA ASP A 78 5.78 -16.85 -0.48
C ASP A 78 7.09 -16.14 -0.93
N ASP A 79 7.58 -15.11 -0.22
CA ASP A 79 8.77 -14.29 -0.60
C ASP A 79 8.74 -13.75 -2.05
N ARG A 80 7.56 -13.77 -2.67
CA ARG A 80 7.31 -13.35 -4.05
C ARG A 80 6.49 -12.07 -4.03
N TRP A 81 6.85 -11.14 -4.91
CA TRP A 81 5.97 -10.02 -5.25
C TRP A 81 4.60 -10.56 -5.65
N PRO A 82 3.50 -10.03 -5.09
CA PRO A 82 2.18 -10.49 -5.45
C PRO A 82 1.95 -10.22 -6.94
N ALA A 83 1.24 -11.14 -7.60
CA ALA A 83 0.90 -11.04 -9.02
C ALA A 83 0.13 -9.75 -9.37
N THR A 84 -0.39 -9.08 -8.35
CA THR A 84 -1.22 -7.88 -8.43
C THR A 84 -0.44 -6.57 -8.31
N ALA A 85 0.88 -6.65 -8.19
CA ALA A 85 1.74 -5.48 -8.17
C ALA A 85 1.63 -4.67 -9.49
N ARG A 86 1.57 -3.33 -9.41
CA ARG A 86 1.30 -2.50 -10.61
C ARG A 86 2.52 -2.37 -11.53
N PRO A 87 2.37 -2.46 -12.86
CA PRO A 87 3.45 -2.29 -13.83
C PRO A 87 3.92 -0.82 -13.95
N ARG A 88 5.13 -0.61 -14.47
CA ARG A 88 5.76 0.73 -14.58
C ARG A 88 4.92 1.58 -15.50
N LEU A 89 4.52 2.75 -15.01
CA LEU A 89 4.13 3.81 -15.92
C LEU A 89 5.38 4.49 -16.49
N PRO A 90 5.46 4.68 -17.81
CA PRO A 90 6.46 5.53 -18.44
C PRO A 90 6.59 6.88 -17.73
N LYS A 91 7.79 7.48 -17.79
CA LYS A 91 8.05 8.77 -17.16
C LYS A 91 7.06 9.82 -17.69
N GLY A 92 6.23 10.37 -16.80
CA GLY A 92 5.20 11.35 -17.14
C GLY A 92 3.78 10.79 -17.30
N GLU A 93 3.58 9.49 -17.08
CA GLU A 93 2.26 8.86 -17.04
C GLU A 93 1.75 8.71 -15.59
N PHE A 94 0.43 8.81 -15.42
CA PHE A 94 -0.25 8.72 -14.13
C PHE A 94 -1.35 7.66 -14.20
N HIS A 95 -1.54 6.91 -13.11
CA HIS A 95 -2.69 6.02 -13.00
C HIS A 95 -3.94 6.86 -12.70
N GLU A 96 -5.00 6.69 -13.51
CA GLU A 96 -6.33 7.28 -13.27
C GLU A 96 -7.10 6.56 -12.15
#